data_AF-A0A8T9FTU8-F1
#
_entry.id   AF-A0A8T9FTU8-F1
#
_cell.length_a   1.000
_cell.length_b   1.000
_cell.length_c   1.000
_cell.angle_alpha   90.00
_cell.angle_beta   90.00
_cell.angle_gamma   90.00
#
_symmetry.space_group_name_H-M   'P 1'
#
loop_
_entity.id
_entity.type
_entity.pdbx_description
1 polymer ?
#
loop_
_entity_poly.entity_id
_entity_poly.type
_entity_poly.pdbx_seq_one_letter_code
_entity_poly.pdbx_strand_id
1 'polypeptide(L)'
;MDFISWLLTLVGIGSDRAMRQSDLRAEVARLNAEVAGELGRTLDILSMATPRLKRLASQIGAEHPEIQLGIVNFLDEQQALTLAMLKQTEDNKVRIAAVRGFPDWDKAVRDFQEWRITASRIPPWIQGVVDQYDTVFLENGIR
;
A
#
# COMPACT_ATOMS: atom_id res chain seq x y z
N MET A 1 -37.50 -33.59 -19.89
CA MET A 1 -36.88 -32.35 -19.37
C MET A 1 -37.23 -31.27 -20.38
N ASP A 2 -38.05 -30.30 -20.01
CA ASP A 2 -38.57 -29.29 -20.94
C ASP A 2 -37.53 -28.21 -21.26
N PHE A 3 -37.56 -27.71 -22.50
CA PHE A 3 -36.71 -26.62 -23.01
C PHE A 3 -36.70 -25.38 -22.07
N ILE A 4 -37.85 -25.10 -21.44
CA ILE A 4 -38.00 -24.02 -20.46
C ILE A 4 -37.18 -24.30 -19.19
N SER A 5 -37.11 -25.55 -18.72
CA SER A 5 -36.29 -25.95 -17.57
C SER A 5 -34.78 -25.81 -17.84
N TRP A 6 -34.33 -26.05 -19.09
CA TRP A 6 -32.93 -25.85 -19.49
C TRP A 6 -32.55 -24.37 -19.51
N LEU A 7 -33.42 -23.50 -20.05
CA LEU A 7 -33.22 -22.05 -20.05
C LEU A 7 -33.20 -21.47 -18.63
N LEU A 8 -34.12 -21.88 -17.75
CA LEU A 8 -34.13 -21.44 -16.35
C LEU A 8 -32.87 -21.88 -15.59
N THR A 9 -32.37 -23.09 -15.88
CA THR A 9 -31.11 -23.58 -15.31
C THR A 9 -29.91 -22.77 -15.81
N LEU A 10 -29.85 -22.43 -17.09
CA LEU A 10 -28.82 -21.55 -17.66
C LEU A 10 -28.85 -20.14 -17.08
N VAL A 11 -30.04 -19.57 -16.90
CA VAL A 11 -30.23 -18.25 -16.28
C VAL A 11 -29.78 -18.29 -14.82
N GLY A 12 -30.14 -19.33 -14.05
CA GLY A 12 -29.70 -19.51 -12.67
C GLY A 12 -28.18 -19.68 -12.52
N ILE A 13 -27.56 -20.50 -13.36
CA ILE A 13 -26.09 -20.65 -13.38
C ILE A 13 -25.40 -19.34 -13.77
N GLY A 14 -26.01 -18.56 -14.68
CA GLY A 14 -25.53 -17.25 -15.10
C GLY A 14 -25.60 -16.20 -13.99
N SER A 15 -26.72 -16.14 -13.26
CA SER A 15 -26.91 -15.22 -12.13
C SER A 15 -25.94 -15.52 -10.99
N ASP A 16 -25.75 -16.80 -10.65
CA ASP A 16 -24.85 -17.20 -9.56
C ASP A 16 -23.38 -16.86 -9.87
N ARG A 17 -22.95 -17.07 -11.12
CA ARG A 17 -21.60 -16.67 -11.55
C ARG A 17 -21.41 -15.16 -11.54
N ALA A 18 -22.41 -14.40 -11.99
CA ALA A 18 -22.36 -12.95 -11.98
C ALA A 18 -22.32 -12.37 -10.55
N MET A 19 -23.13 -12.91 -9.64
CA MET A 19 -23.13 -12.53 -8.23
C MET A 19 -21.78 -12.82 -7.57
N ARG A 20 -21.24 -14.04 -7.73
CA ARG A 20 -19.92 -14.39 -7.18
C ARG A 20 -18.81 -13.48 -7.70
N GLN A 21 -18.83 -13.15 -9.00
CA GLN A 21 -17.85 -12.24 -9.58
C GLN A 21 -18.00 -10.82 -9.02
N SER A 22 -19.22 -10.37 -8.77
CA SER A 22 -19.50 -9.09 -8.10
C SER A 22 -18.91 -9.05 -6.68
N ASP A 23 -19.10 -10.12 -5.90
CA ASP A 23 -18.59 -10.22 -4.53
C ASP A 23 -17.05 -10.21 -4.49
N LEU A 24 -16.40 -10.99 -5.35
CA LEU A 24 -14.93 -11.01 -5.46
C LEU A 24 -14.38 -9.65 -5.88
N ARG A 25 -15.06 -8.95 -6.79
CA ARG A 25 -14.67 -7.60 -7.22
C ARG A 25 -14.80 -6.58 -6.09
N ALA A 26 -15.87 -6.65 -5.31
CA ALA A 26 -16.05 -5.79 -4.14
C ALA A 26 -14.96 -6.05 -3.09
N GLU A 27 -14.60 -7.32 -2.87
CA GLU A 27 -13.53 -7.70 -1.95
C GLU A 27 -12.16 -7.18 -2.40
N VAL A 28 -11.80 -7.33 -3.68
CA VAL A 28 -10.56 -6.74 -4.23
C VAL A 28 -10.56 -5.22 -4.07
N ALA A 29 -11.70 -4.56 -4.31
CA ALA A 29 -11.82 -3.11 -4.11
C ALA A 29 -11.60 -2.69 -2.65
N ARG A 30 -12.19 -3.42 -1.70
CA ARG A 30 -11.98 -3.21 -0.26
C ARG A 30 -10.52 -3.39 0.12
N LEU A 31 -9.88 -4.49 -0.29
CA LEU A 31 -8.47 -4.77 -0.01
C LEU A 31 -7.53 -3.70 -0.59
N ASN A 32 -7.79 -3.24 -1.82
CA ASN A 32 -7.03 -2.15 -2.43
C ASN A 32 -7.17 -0.84 -1.64
N ALA A 33 -8.36 -0.54 -1.14
CA ALA A 33 -8.60 0.65 -0.31
C ALA A 33 -7.88 0.56 1.03
N GLU A 34 -7.84 -0.63 1.65
CA GLU A 34 -7.07 -0.85 2.87
C GLU A 34 -5.57 -0.64 2.65
N VAL A 35 -5.02 -1.20 1.56
CA VAL A 35 -3.62 -0.95 1.16
C VAL A 35 -3.35 0.55 1.03
N ALA A 36 -4.22 1.28 0.31
CA ALA A 36 -4.08 2.73 0.16
C ALA A 36 -4.09 3.45 1.52
N GLY A 37 -4.93 2.99 2.46
CA GLY A 37 -4.97 3.51 3.83
C GLY A 37 -3.67 3.28 4.61
N GLU A 38 -3.06 2.10 4.52
CA GLU A 38 -1.74 1.82 5.12
C GLU A 38 -0.64 2.71 4.53
N LEU A 39 -0.64 2.89 3.22
CA LEU A 39 0.32 3.74 2.52
C LEU A 39 0.12 5.22 2.87
N GLY A 40 -1.13 5.68 2.99
CA GLY A 40 -1.45 7.02 3.48
C GLY A 40 -0.89 7.27 4.87
N ARG A 41 -1.12 6.35 5.81
CA ARG A 41 -0.53 6.43 7.17
C ARG A 41 1.00 6.48 7.14
N THR A 42 1.61 5.72 6.24
CA THR A 42 3.07 5.74 6.05
C THR A 42 3.55 7.13 5.57
N LEU A 43 2.86 7.73 4.61
CA LEU A 43 3.18 9.08 4.13
C LEU A 43 2.99 10.14 5.21
N ASP A 44 1.98 9.99 6.08
CA ASP A 44 1.78 10.91 7.20
C ASP A 44 2.96 10.87 8.17
N ILE A 45 3.43 9.67 8.53
CA ILE A 45 4.61 9.49 9.39
C ILE A 45 5.84 10.15 8.74
N LEU A 46 6.11 9.85 7.47
CA LEU A 46 7.24 10.43 6.74
C LEU A 46 7.12 11.95 6.62
N SER A 47 5.93 12.49 6.35
CA SER A 47 5.72 13.93 6.19
C SER A 47 5.96 14.70 7.49
N MET A 48 5.63 14.09 8.64
CA MET A 48 5.92 14.67 9.96
C MET A 48 7.40 14.54 10.35
N ALA A 49 8.03 13.40 10.06
CA ALA A 49 9.39 13.12 10.51
C ALA A 49 10.47 13.73 9.61
N THR A 50 10.30 13.66 8.28
CA THR A 50 11.36 13.98 7.31
C THR A 50 11.94 15.38 7.45
N PRO A 51 11.15 16.48 7.53
CA PRO A 51 11.72 17.83 7.64
C PRO A 51 12.61 17.98 8.89
N ARG A 52 12.16 17.40 10.01
CA ARG A 52 12.87 17.44 11.28
C ARG A 52 14.14 16.59 11.23
N LEU A 53 14.07 15.36 10.73
CA LEU A 53 15.23 14.46 10.62
C LEU A 53 16.28 15.00 9.66
N LYS A 54 15.88 15.58 8.51
CA LYS A 54 16.82 16.23 7.60
C LYS A 54 17.52 17.43 8.25
N ARG A 55 16.79 18.23 9.04
CA ARG A 55 17.39 19.32 9.83
C ARG A 55 18.42 18.78 10.82
N LEU A 56 18.08 17.76 11.60
CA LEU A 56 19.00 17.15 12.58
C LEU A 56 20.24 16.56 11.89
N ALA A 57 20.05 15.83 10.80
CA ALA A 57 21.13 15.27 9.98
C ALA A 57 22.08 16.36 9.43
N SER A 58 21.56 17.54 9.09
CA SER A 58 22.41 18.65 8.63
C SER A 58 23.35 19.19 9.70
N GLN A 59 23.03 19.02 10.98
CA GLN A 59 23.88 19.49 12.08
C GLN A 59 25.18 18.67 12.19
N ILE A 60 25.14 17.39 11.80
CA ILE A 60 26.33 16.51 11.76
C ILE A 60 27.00 16.48 10.38
N GLY A 61 26.43 17.16 9.39
CA GLY A 61 26.86 17.06 8.00
C GLY A 61 28.29 17.52 7.71
N ALA A 62 28.81 18.45 8.51
CA ALA A 62 30.19 18.94 8.37
C ALA A 62 31.22 17.91 8.83
N GLU A 63 30.89 17.12 9.86
CA GLU A 63 31.78 16.12 10.46
C GLU A 63 31.56 14.73 9.85
N HIS A 64 30.31 14.43 9.46
CA HIS A 64 29.85 13.14 8.96
C HIS A 64 28.94 13.29 7.72
N PRO A 65 29.48 13.80 6.59
CA PRO A 65 28.69 14.05 5.38
C PRO A 65 28.05 12.79 4.80
N GLU A 66 28.70 11.64 4.91
CA GLU A 66 28.19 10.35 4.46
C GLU A 66 26.95 9.91 5.24
N ILE A 67 26.91 10.15 6.56
CA ILE A 67 25.76 9.81 7.40
C ILE A 67 24.59 10.74 7.07
N GLN A 68 24.85 12.04 6.92
CA GLN A 68 23.82 12.99 6.51
C GLN A 68 23.19 12.58 5.18
N LEU A 69 24.01 12.31 4.16
CA LEU A 69 23.53 11.90 2.84
C LEU A 69 22.74 10.58 2.90
N GLY A 70 23.21 9.61 3.69
CA GLY A 70 22.51 8.35 3.89
C GLY A 70 21.10 8.52 4.46
N ILE A 71 20.95 9.36 5.49
CA ILE A 71 19.64 9.65 6.11
C ILE A 71 18.72 10.38 5.12
N VAL A 72 19.24 11.40 4.43
CA VAL A 72 18.46 12.18 3.46
C VAL A 72 17.97 11.29 2.32
N ASN A 73 18.85 10.49 1.73
CA ASN A 73 18.52 9.58 0.64
C ASN A 73 17.51 8.53 1.08
N PHE A 74 17.71 7.93 2.27
CA PHE A 74 16.76 6.96 2.80
C PHE A 74 15.34 7.55 2.92
N LEU A 75 15.21 8.73 3.51
CA LEU A 75 13.89 9.38 3.69
C LEU A 75 13.22 9.71 2.35
N ASP A 76 14.00 10.21 1.38
CA ASP A 76 13.49 10.53 0.03
C ASP A 76 13.08 9.27 -0.73
N GLU A 77 13.87 8.20 -0.63
CA GLU A 77 13.55 6.90 -1.23
C GLU A 77 12.28 6.30 -0.63
N GLN A 78 12.12 6.31 0.70
CA GLN A 78 10.92 5.78 1.34
C GLN A 78 9.66 6.58 0.94
N GLN A 79 9.78 7.90 0.83
CA GLN A 79 8.68 8.74 0.35
C GLN A 79 8.33 8.42 -1.11
N ALA A 80 9.33 8.32 -1.99
CA ALA A 80 9.13 8.02 -3.40
C ALA A 80 8.53 6.61 -3.62
N LEU A 81 9.02 5.60 -2.91
CA LEU A 81 8.49 4.24 -2.96
C LEU A 81 7.03 4.20 -2.49
N THR A 82 6.73 4.85 -1.36
CA THR A 82 5.35 4.88 -0.83
C THR A 82 4.38 5.58 -1.79
N LEU A 83 4.80 6.68 -2.41
CA LEU A 83 4.02 7.35 -3.45
C LEU A 83 3.81 6.48 -4.70
N ALA A 84 4.83 5.74 -5.13
CA ALA A 84 4.72 4.82 -6.26
C ALA A 84 3.72 3.68 -5.96
N MET A 85 3.77 3.12 -4.75
CA MET A 85 2.80 2.11 -4.32
C MET A 85 1.39 2.68 -4.23
N LEU A 86 1.22 3.92 -3.75
CA LEU A 86 -0.10 4.57 -3.68
C LEU A 86 -0.66 4.79 -5.09
N LYS A 87 0.19 5.22 -6.04
CA LYS A 87 -0.19 5.31 -7.46
C LYS A 87 -0.65 3.95 -8.01
N GLN A 88 0.04 2.86 -7.65
CA GLN A 88 -0.38 1.52 -8.04
C GLN A 88 -1.79 1.17 -7.50
N THR A 89 -2.16 1.62 -6.31
CA THR A 89 -3.53 1.44 -5.81
C THR A 89 -4.57 2.19 -6.65
N GLU A 90 -4.24 3.38 -7.16
CA GLU A 90 -5.10 4.14 -8.07
C GLU A 90 -5.22 3.44 -9.44
N ASP A 91 -4.11 2.99 -10.01
CA ASP A 91 -4.09 2.24 -11.26
C ASP A 91 -4.91 0.93 -11.15
N ASN A 92 -4.87 0.29 -9.98
CA ASN A 92 -5.68 -0.89 -9.70
C ASN A 92 -7.19 -0.58 -9.65
N LYS A 93 -7.62 0.63 -9.25
CA LYS A 93 -9.06 0.99 -9.32
C LYS A 93 -9.58 0.91 -10.75
N VAL A 94 -8.78 1.37 -11.73
CA VAL A 94 -9.13 1.28 -13.16
C VAL A 94 -9.25 -0.18 -13.59
N ARG A 95 -8.31 -1.03 -13.17
CA ARG A 95 -8.34 -2.47 -13.47
C ARG A 95 -9.55 -3.15 -12.84
N ILE A 96 -9.83 -2.90 -11.56
CA ILE A 96 -11.00 -3.43 -10.85
C ILE A 96 -12.29 -2.95 -11.52
N ALA A 97 -12.33 -1.71 -12.03
CA ALA A 97 -13.48 -1.14 -12.70
C ALA A 97 -13.80 -1.81 -14.06
N ALA A 98 -12.78 -2.33 -14.75
CA ALA A 98 -12.91 -2.86 -16.09
C ALA A 98 -13.66 -4.22 -16.14
N VAL A 99 -14.53 -4.40 -17.15
CA VAL A 99 -15.35 -5.61 -17.35
C VAL A 99 -14.50 -6.89 -17.47
N ARG A 100 -13.28 -6.78 -18.01
CA ARG A 100 -12.28 -7.88 -18.08
C ARG A 100 -11.02 -7.58 -17.26
N GLY A 101 -11.18 -6.82 -16.17
CA GLY A 101 -10.07 -6.32 -15.35
C GLY A 101 -9.09 -7.38 -14.88
N PHE A 102 -9.63 -8.50 -14.41
CA PHE A 102 -8.86 -9.68 -14.00
C PHE A 102 -9.41 -10.93 -14.69
N PRO A 103 -8.54 -11.78 -15.27
CA PRO A 103 -8.93 -13.04 -15.90
C PRO A 103 -9.33 -14.11 -14.87
N ASP A 104 -8.82 -14.00 -13.64
CA ASP A 104 -9.10 -14.88 -12.51
C ASP A 104 -9.28 -14.02 -11.25
N TRP A 105 -10.52 -13.92 -10.77
CA TRP A 105 -10.88 -13.10 -9.62
C TRP A 105 -10.52 -13.75 -8.28
N ASP A 106 -10.55 -15.08 -8.18
CA ASP A 106 -10.14 -15.77 -6.96
C ASP A 106 -8.61 -15.61 -6.74
N LYS A 107 -7.82 -15.67 -7.82
CA LYS A 107 -6.40 -15.31 -7.75
C LYS A 107 -6.20 -13.84 -7.37
N ALA A 108 -6.94 -12.92 -8.00
CA ALA A 108 -6.81 -11.50 -7.66
C ALA A 108 -7.11 -11.23 -6.18
N VAL A 109 -8.13 -11.87 -5.58
CA VAL A 109 -8.38 -11.74 -4.14
C VAL A 109 -7.17 -12.18 -3.32
N ARG A 110 -6.57 -13.35 -3.61
CA ARG A 110 -5.38 -13.83 -2.88
C ARG A 110 -4.20 -12.87 -3.01
N ASP A 111 -3.90 -12.42 -4.22
CA ASP A 111 -2.80 -11.49 -4.48
C ASP A 111 -2.99 -10.17 -3.68
N PHE A 112 -4.23 -9.66 -3.62
CA PHE A 112 -4.55 -8.45 -2.84
C PHE A 112 -4.56 -8.68 -1.33
N GLN A 113 -4.91 -9.88 -0.85
CA GLN A 113 -4.80 -10.23 0.57
C GLN A 113 -3.33 -10.24 1.01
N GLU A 114 -2.45 -10.87 0.23
CA GLU A 114 -1.01 -10.88 0.48
C GLU A 114 -0.42 -9.47 0.45
N TRP A 115 -0.85 -8.66 -0.52
CA TRP A 115 -0.41 -7.27 -0.61
C TRP A 115 -0.86 -6.45 0.59
N ARG A 116 -2.12 -6.60 1.03
CA ARG A 116 -2.66 -5.96 2.23
C ARG A 116 -1.89 -6.37 3.48
N ILE A 117 -1.57 -7.66 3.65
CA ILE A 117 -0.74 -8.14 4.77
C ILE A 117 0.62 -7.45 4.75
N THR A 118 1.25 -7.37 3.58
CA THR A 118 2.55 -6.70 3.42
C THR A 118 2.45 -5.21 3.75
N ALA A 119 1.45 -4.51 3.20
CA ALA A 119 1.24 -3.09 3.41
C ALA A 119 1.01 -2.75 4.89
N SER A 120 0.26 -3.59 5.63
CA SER A 120 0.00 -3.38 7.06
C SER A 120 1.23 -3.38 7.96
N ARG A 121 2.37 -3.91 7.46
CA ARG A 121 3.64 -3.92 8.18
C ARG A 121 4.49 -2.67 7.94
N ILE A 122 4.18 -1.90 6.89
CA ILE A 122 4.99 -0.74 6.49
C ILE A 122 4.90 0.40 7.51
N PRO A 123 3.71 0.88 7.95
CA PRO A 123 3.63 1.98 8.91
C PRO A 123 4.41 1.73 10.21
N PRO A 124 4.24 0.59 10.93
CA PRO A 124 4.97 0.38 12.18
C PRO A 124 6.47 0.20 11.95
N TRP A 125 6.89 -0.34 10.81
CA TRP A 125 8.31 -0.43 10.46
C TRP A 125 8.93 0.95 10.23
N ILE A 126 8.29 1.81 9.44
CA ILE A 126 8.75 3.19 9.20
C ILE A 126 8.78 3.99 10.50
N GLN A 127 7.76 3.87 11.35
CA GLN A 127 7.76 4.51 12.66
C GLN A 127 8.96 4.06 13.50
N GLY A 128 9.25 2.75 13.54
CA GLY A 128 10.40 2.22 14.26
C GLY A 128 11.73 2.77 13.76
N VAL A 129 11.89 2.98 12.45
CA VAL A 129 13.10 3.60 11.89
C VAL A 129 13.21 5.08 12.28
N VAL A 130 12.10 5.83 12.23
CA VAL A 130 12.06 7.23 12.68
C VAL A 130 12.46 7.34 14.16
N ASP A 131 11.89 6.50 15.01
CA ASP A 131 12.18 6.47 16.45
C ASP A 131 13.65 6.13 16.74
N GLN A 132 14.25 5.25 15.93
CA GLN A 132 15.68 4.93 16.02
C GLN A 132 16.55 6.14 15.68
N TYR A 133 16.26 6.85 14.59
CA TYR A 133 16.99 8.07 14.26
C TYR A 133 16.87 9.13 15.36
N ASP A 134 15.66 9.32 15.91
CA ASP A 134 15.42 10.25 17.01
C ASP A 134 16.23 9.90 18.24
N THR A 135 16.26 8.62 18.60
CA THR A 135 17.05 8.12 19.72
C THR A 135 18.53 8.40 19.50
N VAL A 136 19.07 8.08 18.33
CA VAL A 136 20.48 8.32 17.99
C VAL A 136 20.81 9.81 18.06
N PHE A 137 19.99 10.69 17.49
CA PHE A 137 20.24 12.14 17.58
C PHE A 137 20.20 12.64 19.03
N LEU A 138 19.24 12.17 19.82
CA LEU A 138 19.11 12.56 21.22
C LEU A 138 20.31 12.10 22.08
N GLU A 139 20.76 10.85 21.91
CA GLU A 139 21.91 10.28 22.61
C GLU A 139 23.22 11.02 22.30
N ASN A 140 23.32 11.60 21.10
CA ASN A 140 24.46 12.41 20.67
C ASN A 140 24.28 13.92 20.97
N GLY A 141 23.22 14.30 21.69
CA GLY A 141 22.99 15.68 22.13
C GLY A 141 22.48 16.64 21.04
N ILE A 142 22.00 16.12 19.91
CA ILE A 142 21.54 16.88 18.75
C ILE A 142 20.03 17.13 18.88
N ARG A 143 19.56 18.39 18.80
CA ARG A 143 18.15 18.79 19.03
C ARG A 143 17.59 19.78 17.99
#